data_AF-A0A196PE95-F1
#
_entry.id   AF-A0A196PE95-F1
#
_cell.length_a   1.000
_cell.length_b   1.000
_cell.length_c   1.000
_cell.angle_alpha   90.00
_cell.angle_beta   90.00
_cell.angle_gamma   90.00
#
_symmetry.space_group_name_H-M   'P 1'
#
loop_
_entity.id
_entity.type
_entity.pdbx_description
1 polymer ?
#
loop_
_entity_poly.entity_id
_entity_poly.type
_entity_poly.pdbx_seq_one_letter_code
_entity_poly.pdbx_strand_id
1 'polypeptide(L)'
;MLATPTFPLILLAGVALCAVLLAVWREARVAGRIIAQFFLTIGLPVVLVLGALIWLALPLMGQIDPRVGQAMIAGLVIATGWLTTAIFAEGGKARARAEKLRDYHKALYAEIGNTLESLWEADSSEQYVNALIDRMRKEPNYVPFLPREQHDHVYDAVIAEIDVLPRQTIDAIVAYYSLIKSLSGLAEDMRGDTFRTLDAERRIAIYSDYVGMRKQAFVFGKYALKLILAYSDGGSAAADRVINSPDAGRSAMSRGSV
;
A
#
# COMPACT_ATOMS: atom_id res chain seq x y z
N MET A 1 -2.45 -46.55 -51.68
CA MET A 1 -2.94 -46.40 -50.30
C MET A 1 -1.75 -46.22 -49.38
N LEU A 2 -1.32 -44.98 -49.16
CA LEU A 2 -0.32 -44.65 -48.14
C LEU A 2 -1.10 -44.21 -46.90
N ALA A 3 -1.10 -45.08 -45.88
CA ALA A 3 -1.62 -44.72 -44.58
C ALA A 3 -0.83 -43.52 -44.06
N THR A 4 -1.53 -42.46 -43.68
CA THR A 4 -1.01 -41.33 -42.93
C THR A 4 -1.14 -41.63 -41.44
N PRO A 5 -0.19 -42.30 -40.76
CA PRO A 5 0.00 -42.02 -39.36
C PRO A 5 0.71 -40.67 -39.26
N THR A 6 0.67 -40.04 -38.09
CA THR A 6 1.70 -39.10 -37.54
C THR A 6 1.21 -37.75 -37.06
N PHE A 7 -0.01 -37.27 -37.36
CA PHE A 7 -0.45 -36.03 -36.72
C PHE A 7 -0.59 -36.13 -35.18
N PRO A 8 -1.20 -37.19 -34.59
CA PRO A 8 -1.31 -37.30 -33.14
C PRO A 8 0.01 -37.66 -32.44
N LEU A 9 0.90 -38.41 -33.11
CA LEU A 9 2.21 -38.81 -32.57
C LEU A 9 3.20 -37.64 -32.52
N ILE A 10 3.19 -36.76 -33.52
CA ILE A 10 4.03 -35.55 -33.53
C ILE A 10 3.56 -34.56 -32.47
N LEU A 11 2.23 -34.40 -32.27
CA LEU A 11 1.67 -33.60 -31.18
C LEU A 11 2.07 -34.13 -29.80
N LEU A 12 1.97 -35.45 -29.58
CA LEU A 12 2.39 -36.09 -28.33
C LEU A 12 3.90 -35.93 -28.07
N ALA A 13 4.72 -36.09 -29.11
CA ALA A 13 6.17 -35.90 -29.01
C ALA A 13 6.53 -34.43 -28.71
N GLY A 14 5.84 -33.46 -29.30
CA GLY A 14 6.03 -32.03 -29.02
C GLY A 14 5.64 -31.65 -27.59
N VAL A 15 4.50 -32.17 -27.09
CA VAL A 15 4.07 -31.96 -25.71
C VAL A 15 5.05 -32.61 -24.72
N ALA A 16 5.54 -33.81 -25.00
CA ALA A 16 6.53 -34.48 -24.17
C ALA A 16 7.88 -33.74 -24.15
N LEU A 17 8.33 -33.23 -25.30
CA LEU A 17 9.57 -32.44 -25.39
C LEU A 17 9.46 -31.12 -24.60
N CYS A 18 8.32 -30.42 -24.71
CA CYS A 18 8.05 -29.22 -23.92
C CYS A 18 7.98 -29.51 -22.42
N ALA A 19 7.37 -30.63 -22.01
CA ALA A 19 7.30 -31.04 -20.61
C ALA A 19 8.69 -31.39 -20.04
N VAL A 20 9.55 -32.05 -20.82
CA VAL A 20 10.93 -32.37 -20.44
C VAL A 20 11.80 -31.11 -20.36
N LEU A 21 11.67 -30.19 -21.33
CA LEU A 21 12.39 -28.92 -21.31
C LEU A 21 11.99 -28.04 -20.10
N LEU A 22 10.71 -28.03 -19.73
CA LEU A 22 10.21 -27.36 -18.53
C LEU A 22 10.68 -28.03 -17.23
N ALA A 23 10.89 -29.35 -17.22
CA ALA A 23 11.35 -30.10 -16.04
C ALA A 23 12.86 -29.99 -15.79
N VAL A 24 13.67 -29.82 -16.84
CA VAL A 24 15.14 -29.81 -16.77
C VAL A 24 15.70 -28.42 -16.40
N TRP A 25 14.99 -27.34 -16.69
CA TRP A 25 15.45 -25.98 -16.37
C TRP A 25 15.16 -25.62 -14.90
N ARG A 26 16.23 -25.42 -14.11
CA ARG A 26 16.14 -25.15 -12.66
C ARG A 26 15.46 -23.81 -12.33
N GLU A 27 15.58 -22.82 -13.22
CA GLU A 27 14.85 -21.54 -13.19
C GLU A 27 13.37 -21.70 -13.61
N ALA A 28 13.04 -22.79 -14.31
CA ALA A 28 11.68 -23.11 -14.74
C ALA A 28 10.81 -23.72 -13.64
N ARG A 29 11.24 -23.83 -12.38
CA ARG A 29 10.31 -24.15 -11.28
C ARG A 29 9.40 -22.98 -10.93
N VAL A 30 9.94 -21.77 -10.95
CA VAL A 30 9.16 -20.54 -10.73
C VAL A 30 8.34 -20.24 -11.99
N ALA A 31 8.99 -20.29 -13.17
CA ALA A 31 8.28 -20.12 -14.44
C ALA A 31 7.26 -21.24 -14.69
N GLY A 32 7.56 -22.49 -14.31
CA GLY A 32 6.70 -23.65 -14.48
C GLY A 32 5.46 -23.60 -13.60
N ARG A 33 5.53 -22.99 -12.40
CA ARG A 33 4.33 -22.72 -11.59
C ARG A 33 3.43 -21.68 -12.25
N ILE A 34 4.02 -20.63 -12.82
CA ILE A 34 3.31 -19.57 -13.54
C ILE A 34 2.69 -20.13 -14.83
N ILE A 35 3.43 -20.95 -15.59
CA ILE A 35 2.99 -21.62 -16.82
C ILE A 35 1.93 -22.68 -16.52
N ALA A 36 2.06 -23.44 -15.43
CA ALA A 36 1.03 -24.39 -15.00
C ALA A 36 -0.24 -23.67 -14.56
N GLN A 37 -0.13 -22.58 -13.78
CA GLN A 37 -1.26 -21.76 -13.40
C GLN A 37 -1.93 -21.15 -14.64
N PHE A 38 -1.14 -20.65 -15.60
CA PHE A 38 -1.62 -20.16 -16.90
C PHE A 38 -2.43 -21.23 -17.64
N PHE A 39 -1.85 -22.42 -17.79
CA PHE A 39 -2.50 -23.52 -18.49
C PHE A 39 -3.76 -24.00 -17.77
N LEU A 40 -3.79 -24.01 -16.44
CA LEU A 40 -4.97 -24.46 -15.69
C LEU A 40 -6.08 -23.42 -15.59
N THR A 41 -5.75 -22.14 -15.43
CA THR A 41 -6.76 -21.07 -15.23
C THR A 41 -7.26 -20.44 -16.53
N ILE A 42 -6.43 -20.40 -17.58
CA ILE A 42 -6.78 -19.74 -18.84
C ILE A 42 -6.72 -20.75 -19.99
N GLY A 43 -5.60 -21.47 -20.12
CA GLY A 43 -5.38 -22.40 -21.23
C GLY A 43 -6.43 -23.51 -21.32
N LEU A 44 -6.71 -24.19 -20.21
CA LEU A 44 -7.58 -25.35 -20.13
C LEU A 44 -9.06 -24.96 -20.34
N PRO A 45 -9.62 -23.92 -19.68
CA PRO A 45 -10.97 -23.47 -19.98
C PRO A 45 -11.12 -23.00 -21.42
N VAL A 46 -10.15 -22.24 -21.95
CA VAL A 46 -10.20 -21.77 -23.33
C VAL A 46 -10.12 -22.95 -24.29
N VAL A 47 -9.17 -23.87 -24.13
CA VAL A 47 -9.08 -25.08 -24.97
C VAL A 47 -10.33 -25.95 -24.85
N LEU A 48 -10.95 -26.05 -23.67
CA LEU A 48 -12.20 -26.78 -23.47
C LEU A 48 -13.37 -26.09 -24.16
N VAL A 49 -13.54 -24.78 -24.01
CA VAL A 49 -14.62 -24.01 -24.65
C VAL A 49 -14.43 -24.01 -26.17
N LEU A 50 -13.21 -23.79 -26.66
CA LEU A 50 -12.91 -23.79 -28.09
C LEU A 50 -13.01 -25.19 -28.68
N GLY A 51 -12.50 -26.19 -27.98
CA GLY A 51 -12.64 -27.60 -28.36
C GLY A 51 -14.12 -28.01 -28.43
N ALA A 52 -14.93 -27.59 -27.44
CA ALA A 52 -16.37 -27.83 -27.43
C ALA A 52 -17.09 -27.10 -28.57
N LEU A 53 -16.75 -25.83 -28.83
CA LEU A 53 -17.33 -25.04 -29.93
C LEU A 53 -16.96 -25.62 -31.30
N ILE A 54 -15.71 -26.05 -31.50
CA ILE A 54 -15.25 -26.69 -32.73
C ILE A 54 -15.96 -28.04 -32.90
N TRP A 55 -16.06 -28.85 -31.84
CA TRP A 55 -16.74 -30.14 -31.87
C TRP A 55 -18.24 -29.99 -32.18
N LEU A 56 -18.89 -28.96 -31.63
CA LEU A 56 -20.29 -28.62 -31.91
C LEU A 56 -20.48 -28.10 -33.35
N ALA A 57 -19.50 -27.36 -33.88
CA ALA A 57 -19.55 -26.81 -35.23
C ALA A 57 -19.15 -27.80 -36.33
N LEU A 58 -18.39 -28.86 -36.00
CA LEU A 58 -17.92 -29.90 -36.93
C LEU A 58 -19.03 -30.47 -37.86
N PRO A 59 -20.22 -30.84 -37.36
CA PRO A 59 -21.31 -31.32 -38.23
C PRO A 59 -21.89 -30.24 -39.15
N LEU A 60 -21.80 -28.95 -38.80
CA LEU A 60 -22.14 -27.83 -39.69
C LEU A 60 -20.99 -27.51 -40.68
N MET A 61 -19.74 -27.77 -40.30
CA MET A 61 -18.54 -27.44 -41.09
C MET A 61 -18.34 -28.27 -42.35
N GLY A 62 -19.09 -29.37 -42.55
CA GLY A 62 -19.07 -30.15 -43.80
C GLY A 62 -19.41 -29.33 -45.05
N GLN A 63 -19.93 -28.10 -44.89
CA GLN A 63 -20.27 -27.15 -45.95
C GLN A 63 -19.41 -25.86 -45.94
N ILE A 64 -18.42 -25.71 -45.06
CA ILE A 64 -17.63 -24.48 -44.93
C ILE A 64 -16.35 -24.56 -45.76
N ASP A 65 -16.06 -23.51 -46.54
CA ASP A 65 -14.81 -23.37 -47.29
C ASP A 65 -13.59 -23.49 -46.35
N PRO A 66 -12.61 -24.37 -46.64
CA PRO A 66 -11.39 -24.54 -45.86
C PRO A 66 -10.67 -23.23 -45.48
N ARG A 67 -10.74 -22.20 -46.33
CA ARG A 67 -10.13 -20.89 -46.07
C ARG A 67 -10.81 -20.15 -44.92
N VAL A 68 -12.13 -20.26 -44.82
CA VAL A 68 -12.91 -19.66 -43.72
C VAL A 68 -12.57 -20.36 -42.41
N GLY A 69 -12.44 -21.69 -42.42
CA GLY A 69 -11.99 -22.46 -41.26
C GLY A 69 -10.60 -22.03 -40.76
N GLN A 70 -9.64 -21.84 -41.67
CA GLN A 70 -8.30 -21.35 -41.32
C GLN A 70 -8.32 -19.93 -40.72
N ALA A 71 -9.08 -19.01 -41.31
CA ALA A 71 -9.22 -17.64 -40.80
C ALA A 71 -9.85 -17.62 -39.40
N MET A 72 -10.86 -18.45 -39.15
CA MET A 72 -11.47 -18.60 -37.83
C MET A 72 -10.47 -19.11 -36.79
N ILE A 73 -9.69 -20.14 -37.12
CA ILE A 73 -8.66 -20.68 -36.21
C ILE A 73 -7.59 -19.61 -35.93
N ALA A 74 -7.11 -18.91 -36.96
CA ALA A 74 -6.12 -17.85 -36.79
C ALA A 74 -6.63 -16.70 -35.91
N GLY A 75 -7.86 -16.21 -36.17
CA GLY A 75 -8.48 -15.16 -35.37
C GLY A 75 -8.68 -15.58 -33.91
N LEU A 76 -9.02 -16.85 -33.69
CA LEU A 76 -9.21 -17.42 -32.36
C LEU A 76 -7.91 -17.53 -31.55
N VAL A 77 -6.83 -17.98 -32.20
CA VAL A 77 -5.48 -18.02 -31.59
C VAL A 77 -5.04 -16.60 -31.21
N ILE A 78 -5.24 -15.63 -32.10
CA ILE A 78 -4.90 -14.21 -31.85
C ILE A 78 -5.73 -13.66 -30.67
N ALA A 79 -7.05 -13.88 -30.67
CA ALA A 79 -7.94 -13.41 -29.61
C ALA A 79 -7.59 -14.02 -28.24
N THR A 80 -7.26 -15.32 -28.21
CA THR A 80 -6.81 -16.02 -27.00
C THR A 80 -5.49 -15.47 -26.48
N GLY A 81 -4.54 -15.18 -27.38
CA GLY A 81 -3.27 -14.53 -27.04
C GLY A 81 -3.48 -13.15 -26.40
N TRP A 82 -4.36 -12.33 -26.97
CA TRP A 82 -4.70 -11.01 -26.40
C TRP A 82 -5.38 -11.10 -25.04
N LEU A 83 -6.38 -11.99 -24.88
CA LEU A 83 -7.07 -12.20 -23.61
C LEU A 83 -6.10 -12.63 -22.50
N THR A 84 -5.19 -13.55 -22.85
CA THR A 84 -4.12 -14.00 -21.97
C THR A 84 -3.27 -12.83 -21.48
N THR A 85 -2.74 -12.02 -22.41
CA THR A 85 -1.90 -10.86 -22.06
C THR A 85 -2.66 -9.85 -21.20
N ALA A 86 -3.94 -9.59 -21.49
CA ALA A 86 -4.77 -8.67 -20.71
C ALA A 86 -4.95 -9.15 -19.25
N ILE A 87 -5.25 -10.43 -19.05
CA ILE A 87 -5.41 -11.01 -17.71
C ILE A 87 -4.09 -10.94 -16.92
N PHE A 88 -2.95 -11.22 -17.56
CA PHE A 88 -1.65 -11.11 -16.92
C PHE A 88 -1.28 -9.68 -16.56
N ALA A 89 -1.54 -8.74 -17.47
CA ALA A 89 -1.30 -7.33 -17.22
C ALA A 89 -2.11 -6.86 -16.00
N GLU A 90 -3.38 -7.26 -15.90
CA GLU A 90 -4.24 -6.88 -14.79
C GLU A 90 -3.84 -7.54 -13.47
N GLY A 91 -3.53 -8.84 -13.49
CA GLY A 91 -3.00 -9.55 -12.32
C GLY A 91 -1.65 -8.99 -11.85
N GLY A 92 -0.79 -8.60 -12.78
CA GLY A 92 0.49 -7.95 -12.49
C GLY A 92 0.30 -6.60 -11.81
N LYS A 93 -0.62 -5.75 -12.32
CA LYS A 93 -0.96 -4.47 -11.68
C LYS A 93 -1.47 -4.65 -10.26
N ALA A 94 -2.36 -5.62 -10.02
CA ALA A 94 -2.89 -5.89 -8.70
C ALA A 94 -1.80 -6.33 -7.70
N ARG A 95 -0.88 -7.20 -8.14
CA ARG A 95 0.28 -7.62 -7.33
C ARG A 95 1.23 -6.48 -7.04
N ALA A 96 1.58 -5.69 -8.05
CA ALA A 96 2.46 -4.53 -7.89
C ALA A 96 1.85 -3.51 -6.92
N ARG A 97 0.53 -3.26 -6.98
CA ARG A 97 -0.16 -2.38 -6.03
C ARG A 97 -0.12 -2.94 -4.60
N ALA A 98 -0.30 -4.26 -4.43
CA ALA A 98 -0.22 -4.90 -3.12
C ALA A 98 1.20 -4.86 -2.53
N GLU A 99 2.23 -5.05 -3.35
CA GLU A 99 3.63 -4.92 -2.95
C GLU A 99 3.95 -3.48 -2.52
N LYS A 100 3.59 -2.48 -3.35
CA LYS A 100 3.74 -1.06 -3.01
C LYS A 100 3.03 -0.70 -1.70
N LEU A 101 1.79 -1.15 -1.53
CA LEU A 101 1.03 -0.93 -0.30
C LEU A 101 1.77 -1.46 0.93
N ARG A 102 2.24 -2.70 0.87
CA ARG A 102 3.00 -3.31 1.98
C ARG A 102 4.26 -2.53 2.29
N ASP A 103 5.01 -2.12 1.27
CA ASP A 103 6.27 -1.41 1.45
C ASP A 103 6.05 -0.01 2.01
N TYR A 104 5.00 0.70 1.56
CA TYR A 104 4.59 1.99 2.13
C TYR A 104 4.13 1.88 3.58
N HIS A 105 3.28 0.90 3.90
CA HIS A 105 2.86 0.65 5.29
C HIS A 105 4.07 0.35 6.18
N LYS A 106 5.03 -0.46 5.72
CA LYS A 106 6.24 -0.75 6.47
C LYS A 106 7.11 0.49 6.69
N ALA A 107 7.32 1.30 5.65
CA ALA A 107 8.14 2.49 5.73
C ALA A 107 7.51 3.57 6.63
N LEU A 108 6.22 3.85 6.46
CA LEU A 108 5.47 4.78 7.29
C LEU A 108 5.39 4.30 8.75
N TYR A 109 5.17 3.01 8.98
CA TYR A 109 5.16 2.45 10.33
C TYR A 109 6.50 2.69 11.05
N ALA A 110 7.61 2.48 10.35
CA ALA A 110 8.94 2.71 10.90
C ALA A 110 9.20 4.20 11.18
N GLU A 111 8.85 5.11 10.27
CA GLU A 111 9.04 6.55 10.45
C GLU A 111 8.20 7.10 11.61
N ILE A 112 6.90 6.77 11.64
CA ILE A 112 5.99 7.19 12.73
C ILE A 112 6.49 6.61 14.05
N GLY A 113 6.85 5.32 14.09
CA GLY A 113 7.36 4.66 15.29
C GLY A 113 8.59 5.35 15.88
N ASN A 114 9.61 5.57 15.06
CA ASN A 114 10.83 6.25 15.46
C ASN A 114 10.57 7.69 15.93
N THR A 115 9.67 8.40 15.25
CA THR A 115 9.30 9.76 15.64
C THR A 115 8.63 9.78 17.01
N LEU A 116 7.69 8.86 17.28
CA LEU A 116 6.97 8.80 18.55
C LEU A 116 7.87 8.53 19.75
N GLU A 117 8.91 7.73 19.60
CA GLU A 117 9.90 7.47 20.66
C GLU A 117 10.61 8.76 21.10
N SER A 118 10.81 9.70 20.17
CA SER A 118 11.39 11.02 20.47
C SER A 118 10.37 12.07 20.90
N LEU A 119 9.09 11.89 20.55
CA LEU A 119 8.12 12.97 20.59
C LEU A 119 7.60 13.26 22.01
N TRP A 120 7.24 12.20 22.75
CA TRP A 120 6.57 12.32 24.04
C TRP A 120 6.68 11.06 24.89
N GLU A 121 7.13 11.23 26.13
CA GLU A 121 7.05 10.23 27.19
C GLU A 121 6.25 10.83 28.36
N ALA A 122 5.12 10.21 28.72
CA ALA A 122 4.06 10.85 29.51
C ALA A 122 4.55 11.49 30.82
N ASP A 123 5.27 10.73 31.66
CA ASP A 123 5.64 11.21 32.99
C ASP A 123 6.83 12.17 32.96
N SER A 124 7.84 11.90 32.13
CA SER A 124 9.06 12.71 32.03
C SER A 124 8.81 14.03 31.29
N SER A 125 7.97 14.01 30.25
CA SER A 125 7.68 15.18 29.42
C SER A 125 6.79 16.17 30.14
N GLU A 126 5.79 15.73 30.92
CA GLU A 126 4.93 16.64 31.68
C GLU A 126 5.70 17.35 32.79
N GLN A 127 6.58 16.65 33.52
CA GLN A 127 7.44 17.27 34.52
C GLN A 127 8.40 18.29 33.91
N TYR A 128 9.05 17.93 32.81
CA TYR A 128 9.96 18.83 32.09
C TYR A 128 9.24 20.09 31.58
N VAL A 129 8.06 19.93 30.97
CA VAL A 129 7.23 21.05 30.47
C VAL A 129 6.83 21.97 31.61
N ASN A 130 6.34 21.43 32.73
CA ASN A 130 5.90 22.24 33.86
C ASN A 130 7.07 23.04 34.45
N ALA A 131 8.24 22.42 34.61
CA ALA A 131 9.45 23.09 35.08
C ALA A 131 9.89 24.22 34.12
N LEU A 132 9.76 24.01 32.81
CA LEU A 132 10.12 25.00 31.80
C LEU A 132 9.14 26.18 31.78
N ILE A 133 7.83 25.93 31.90
CA ILE A 133 6.81 26.96 32.00
C ILE A 133 7.00 27.78 33.28
N ASP A 134 7.28 27.13 34.42
CA ASP A 134 7.58 27.81 35.68
C ASP A 134 8.82 28.69 35.56
N ARG A 135 9.84 28.24 34.84
CA ARG A 135 11.03 29.06 34.54
C ARG A 135 10.67 30.26 33.68
N MET A 136 9.86 30.09 32.63
CA MET A 136 9.39 31.21 31.79
C MET A 136 8.58 32.24 32.59
N ARG A 137 7.83 31.81 33.61
CA ARG A 137 7.11 32.71 34.53
C ARG A 137 8.05 33.50 35.44
N LYS A 138 9.09 32.85 35.96
CA LYS A 138 10.06 33.46 36.89
C LYS A 138 11.10 34.35 36.20
N GLU A 139 11.44 34.02 34.95
CA GLU A 139 12.47 34.69 34.16
C GLU A 139 11.83 35.29 32.88
N PRO A 140 11.34 36.56 32.91
CA PRO A 140 10.64 37.16 31.78
C PRO A 140 11.46 37.35 30.50
N ASN A 141 12.78 37.15 30.55
CA ASN A 141 13.67 37.20 29.39
C ASN A 141 14.12 35.79 28.93
N TYR A 142 13.69 34.74 29.61
CA TYR A 142 14.00 33.37 29.24
C TYR A 142 13.18 32.96 28.01
N VAL A 143 13.88 32.44 27.00
CA VAL A 143 13.30 31.89 25.78
C VAL A 143 13.79 30.45 25.65
N PRO A 144 12.88 29.46 25.63
CA PRO A 144 13.28 28.07 25.52
C PRO A 144 13.90 27.78 24.15
N PHE A 145 14.90 26.91 24.13
CA PHE A 145 15.48 26.43 22.88
C PHE A 145 14.55 25.39 22.25
N LEU A 146 14.07 25.66 21.04
CA LEU A 146 13.29 24.69 20.26
C LEU A 146 14.20 24.05 19.19
N PRO A 147 14.48 22.74 19.29
CA PRO A 147 15.24 22.04 18.27
C PRO A 147 14.45 21.99 16.95
N ARG A 148 15.18 21.99 15.84
CA ARG A 148 14.59 21.72 14.54
C ARG A 148 14.51 20.20 14.38
N GLU A 149 13.29 19.70 14.30
CA GLU A 149 12.98 18.28 14.14
C GLU A 149 12.46 18.06 12.71
N GLN A 150 12.86 16.96 12.08
CA GLN A 150 12.37 16.58 10.75
C GLN A 150 12.01 15.10 10.74
N HIS A 151 10.73 14.82 10.50
CA HIS A 151 10.10 13.52 10.77
C HIS A 151 9.15 13.07 9.65
N ASP A 152 9.30 13.62 8.44
CA ASP A 152 8.35 13.48 7.33
C ASP A 152 8.98 13.06 5.99
N HIS A 153 10.22 12.58 6.00
CA HIS A 153 10.96 12.23 4.78
C HIS A 153 10.30 11.10 3.97
N VAL A 154 9.87 10.03 4.64
CA VAL A 154 9.17 8.91 4.01
C VAL A 154 7.80 9.36 3.54
N TYR A 155 7.06 10.09 4.36
CA TYR A 155 5.75 10.61 3.99
C TYR A 155 5.80 11.48 2.73
N ASP A 156 6.74 12.41 2.65
CA ASP A 156 6.91 13.29 1.50
C ASP A 156 7.30 12.52 0.22
N ALA A 157 8.00 11.38 0.36
CA ALA A 157 8.32 10.52 -0.77
C ALA A 157 7.11 9.72 -1.27
N VAL A 158 6.17 9.34 -0.40
CA VAL A 158 5.03 8.47 -0.76
C VAL A 158 3.74 9.25 -1.06
N ILE A 159 3.65 10.53 -0.68
CA ILE A 159 2.42 11.33 -0.81
C ILE A 159 1.94 11.48 -2.26
N ALA A 160 2.86 11.42 -3.23
CA ALA A 160 2.53 11.46 -4.66
C ALA A 160 1.75 10.22 -5.13
N GLU A 161 1.88 9.10 -4.43
CA GLU A 161 1.21 7.81 -4.69
C GLU A 161 0.26 7.43 -3.55
N ILE A 162 -0.35 8.43 -2.89
CA ILE A 162 -1.22 8.22 -1.73
C ILE A 162 -2.46 7.37 -2.07
N ASP A 163 -2.85 7.30 -3.35
CA ASP A 163 -3.95 6.48 -3.86
C ASP A 163 -3.70 4.97 -3.70
N VAL A 164 -2.46 4.56 -3.46
CA VAL A 164 -2.11 3.18 -3.10
C VAL A 164 -2.59 2.82 -1.69
N LEU A 165 -2.68 3.80 -0.77
CA LEU A 165 -3.07 3.56 0.61
C LEU A 165 -4.57 3.27 0.76
N PRO A 166 -4.97 2.31 1.61
CA PRO A 166 -6.36 1.99 1.86
C PRO A 166 -7.02 3.07 2.71
N ARG A 167 -8.33 3.26 2.46
CA ARG A 167 -9.20 4.20 3.17
C ARG A 167 -9.08 4.11 4.69
N GLN A 168 -8.90 2.91 5.23
CA GLN A 168 -8.78 2.65 6.66
C GLN A 168 -7.56 3.31 7.31
N THR A 169 -6.44 3.43 6.57
CA THR A 169 -5.17 3.92 7.12
C THR A 169 -4.86 5.36 6.71
N ILE A 170 -5.27 5.76 5.51
CA ILE A 170 -4.92 7.06 4.92
C ILE A 170 -5.35 8.23 5.80
N ASP A 171 -6.56 8.21 6.36
CA ASP A 171 -7.09 9.31 7.18
C ASP A 171 -6.30 9.51 8.48
N ALA A 172 -5.79 8.43 9.07
CA ALA A 172 -5.00 8.49 10.30
C ALA A 172 -3.57 8.97 10.02
N ILE A 173 -2.96 8.45 8.95
CA ILE A 173 -1.62 8.84 8.48
C ILE A 173 -1.62 10.33 8.14
N VAL A 174 -2.56 10.79 7.31
CA VAL A 174 -2.66 12.20 6.90
C VAL A 174 -2.91 13.11 8.11
N ALA A 175 -3.80 12.72 9.03
CA ALA A 175 -4.03 13.51 10.24
C ALA A 175 -2.77 13.67 11.11
N TYR A 176 -1.99 12.59 11.27
CA TYR A 176 -0.72 12.64 11.99
C TYR A 176 0.29 13.58 11.30
N TYR A 177 0.57 13.37 10.02
CA TYR A 177 1.58 14.19 9.31
C TYR A 177 1.14 15.64 9.11
N SER A 178 -0.16 15.90 8.97
CA SER A 178 -0.66 17.28 8.94
C SER A 178 -0.35 18.00 10.26
N LEU A 179 -0.50 17.31 11.39
CA LEU A 179 -0.16 17.87 12.69
C LEU A 179 1.37 18.02 12.88
N ILE A 180 2.18 17.08 12.39
CA ILE A 180 3.66 17.21 12.38
C ILE A 180 4.11 18.43 11.56
N LYS A 181 3.49 18.67 10.40
CA LYS A 181 3.79 19.87 9.58
C LYS A 181 3.37 21.16 10.28
N SER A 182 2.20 21.20 10.89
CA SER A 182 1.77 22.35 11.70
C SER A 182 2.69 22.60 12.90
N LEU A 183 3.12 21.54 13.59
CA LEU A 183 4.07 21.62 14.70
C LEU A 183 5.42 22.16 14.25
N SER A 184 5.91 21.72 13.08
CA SER A 184 7.17 22.19 12.50
C SER A 184 7.10 23.66 12.11
N GLY A 185 5.99 24.09 11.50
CA GLY A 185 5.75 25.51 11.20
C GLY A 185 5.73 26.38 12.45
N LEU A 186 5.00 25.96 13.49
CA LEU A 186 4.96 26.67 14.77
C LEU A 186 6.35 26.73 15.44
N ALA A 187 7.12 25.65 15.38
CA ALA A 187 8.48 25.63 15.91
C ALA A 187 9.39 26.64 15.20
N GLU A 188 9.30 26.77 13.87
CA GLU A 188 10.06 27.78 13.12
C GLU A 188 9.62 29.21 13.48
N ASP A 189 8.31 29.46 13.63
CA ASP A 189 7.80 30.76 14.07
C ASP A 189 8.30 31.14 15.47
N MET A 190 8.34 30.17 16.40
CA MET A 190 8.86 30.35 17.76
C MET A 190 10.38 30.55 17.81
N ARG A 191 11.12 30.07 16.80
CA ARG A 191 12.56 30.29 16.67
C ARG A 191 12.90 31.67 16.12
N GLY A 192 11.95 32.32 15.45
CA GLY A 192 12.09 33.65 14.86
C GLY A 192 12.23 34.77 15.90
N ASP A 193 12.71 35.93 15.44
CA ASP A 193 12.91 37.10 16.31
C ASP A 193 11.60 37.65 16.88
N THR A 194 10.50 37.56 16.12
CA THR A 194 9.17 38.01 16.55
C THR A 194 8.77 37.36 17.87
N PHE A 195 8.96 36.05 18.03
CA PHE A 195 8.62 35.34 19.25
C PHE A 195 9.38 35.86 20.47
N ARG A 196 10.66 36.24 20.29
CA ARG A 196 11.50 36.80 21.37
C ARG A 196 10.99 38.15 21.88
N THR A 197 10.35 38.93 21.00
CA THR A 197 9.83 40.27 21.32
C THR A 197 8.46 40.25 22.00
N LEU A 198 7.73 39.13 21.96
CA LEU A 198 6.44 38.98 22.63
C LEU A 198 6.60 39.08 24.15
N ASP A 199 5.53 39.48 24.84
CA ASP A 199 5.48 39.44 26.30
C ASP A 199 5.52 37.99 26.83
N ALA A 200 5.91 37.83 28.11
CA ALA A 200 6.11 36.51 28.70
C ALA A 200 4.81 35.68 28.75
N GLU A 201 3.67 36.30 29.00
CA GLU A 201 2.37 35.62 29.07
C GLU A 201 2.02 35.00 27.71
N ARG A 202 2.18 35.77 26.63
CA ARG A 202 1.92 35.31 25.27
C ARG A 202 2.89 34.22 24.81
N ARG A 203 4.18 34.31 25.18
CA ARG A 203 5.14 33.23 24.91
C ARG A 203 4.79 31.95 25.65
N ILE A 204 4.33 32.04 26.89
CA ILE A 204 3.89 30.88 27.67
C ILE A 204 2.65 30.23 27.03
N ALA A 205 1.68 31.03 26.59
CA ALA A 205 0.49 30.51 25.91
C ALA A 205 0.87 29.74 24.64
N ILE A 206 1.66 30.35 23.76
CA ILE A 206 2.14 29.71 22.52
C ILE A 206 2.95 28.44 22.80
N TYR A 207 3.85 28.48 23.80
CA TYR A 207 4.63 27.29 24.19
C TYR A 207 3.73 26.17 24.74
N SER A 208 2.67 26.52 25.47
CA SER A 208 1.69 25.56 25.96
C SER A 208 0.91 24.91 24.82
N ASP A 209 0.51 25.70 23.80
CA ASP A 209 -0.12 25.19 22.58
C ASP A 209 0.81 24.25 21.81
N TYR A 210 2.08 24.62 21.65
CA TYR A 210 3.11 23.78 21.03
C TYR A 210 3.23 22.43 21.72
N VAL A 211 3.29 22.42 23.07
CA VAL A 211 3.31 21.19 23.86
C VAL A 211 2.01 20.38 23.68
N GLY A 212 0.86 21.04 23.70
CA GLY A 212 -0.44 20.40 23.46
C GLY A 212 -0.48 19.69 22.11
N MET A 213 0.03 20.34 21.06
CA MET A 213 0.16 19.76 19.72
C MET A 213 1.10 18.56 19.70
N ARG A 214 2.24 18.57 20.43
CA ARG A 214 3.12 17.40 20.56
C ARG A 214 2.41 16.20 21.18
N LYS A 215 1.68 16.43 22.29
CA LYS A 215 0.88 15.38 22.95
C LYS A 215 -0.20 14.83 22.01
N GLN A 216 -0.85 15.71 21.25
CA GLN A 216 -1.85 15.32 20.26
C GLN A 216 -1.25 14.49 19.11
N ALA A 217 -0.08 14.91 18.60
CA ALA A 217 0.65 14.18 17.57
C ALA A 217 1.08 12.79 18.06
N PHE A 218 1.45 12.66 19.33
CA PHE A 218 1.73 11.36 19.93
C PHE A 218 0.52 10.42 19.88
N VAL A 219 -0.66 10.92 20.25
CA VAL A 219 -1.92 10.15 20.19
C VAL A 219 -2.27 9.75 18.76
N PHE A 220 -2.18 10.68 17.81
CA PHE A 220 -2.46 10.39 16.40
C PHE A 220 -1.48 9.39 15.80
N GLY A 221 -0.18 9.50 16.12
CA GLY A 221 0.81 8.54 15.66
C GLY A 221 0.56 7.15 16.23
N LYS A 222 0.26 7.02 17.54
CA LYS A 222 -0.12 5.72 18.14
C LYS A 222 -1.33 5.10 17.44
N TYR A 223 -2.33 5.92 17.13
CA TYR A 223 -3.51 5.47 16.41
C TYR A 223 -3.18 5.01 14.98
N ALA A 224 -2.37 5.77 14.24
CA ALA A 224 -1.91 5.40 12.91
C ALA A 224 -1.12 4.08 12.91
N LEU A 225 -0.19 3.89 13.85
CA LEU A 225 0.55 2.63 14.01
C LEU A 225 -0.37 1.45 14.29
N LYS A 226 -1.36 1.63 15.18
CA LYS A 226 -2.35 0.59 15.48
C LYS A 226 -3.15 0.17 14.24
N LEU A 227 -3.54 1.12 13.40
CA LEU A 227 -4.27 0.86 12.16
C LEU A 227 -3.41 0.19 11.10
N ILE A 228 -2.17 0.66 10.90
CA ILE A 228 -1.23 0.04 9.95
C ILE A 228 -0.95 -1.41 10.35
N LEU A 229 -0.71 -1.67 11.64
CA LEU A 229 -0.48 -3.02 12.15
C LEU A 229 -1.71 -3.92 11.96
N ALA A 230 -2.89 -3.44 12.36
CA ALA A 230 -4.13 -4.20 12.19
C ALA A 230 -4.41 -4.53 10.71
N TYR A 231 -4.15 -3.57 9.80
CA TYR A 231 -4.30 -3.80 8.37
C TYR A 231 -3.27 -4.81 7.85
N SER A 232 -2.01 -4.73 8.29
CA SER A 232 -0.96 -5.68 7.91
C SER A 232 -1.30 -7.11 8.35
N ASP A 233 -1.86 -7.28 9.55
CA ASP A 233 -2.12 -8.60 10.14
C ASP A 233 -3.41 -9.26 9.63
N GLY A 234 -4.45 -8.48 9.35
CA GLY A 234 -5.79 -9.01 9.03
C GLY A 234 -6.55 -8.25 7.96
N GLY A 235 -5.88 -7.40 7.19
CA GLY A 235 -6.46 -6.63 6.09
C GLY A 235 -7.48 -5.59 6.54
N SER A 236 -8.35 -5.19 5.61
CA SER A 236 -9.38 -4.15 5.84
C SER A 236 -10.27 -4.46 7.03
N ALA A 237 -10.74 -5.71 7.16
CA ALA A 237 -11.64 -6.12 8.23
C ALA A 237 -11.02 -5.96 9.63
N ALA A 238 -9.72 -6.22 9.78
CA ALA A 238 -9.04 -6.02 11.05
C ALA A 238 -8.87 -4.54 11.40
N ALA A 239 -8.53 -3.70 10.40
CA ALA A 239 -8.46 -2.26 10.60
C ALA A 239 -9.84 -1.65 10.92
N ASP A 240 -10.91 -2.09 10.26
CA ASP A 240 -12.28 -1.64 10.53
C ASP A 240 -12.71 -1.95 11.97
N ARG A 241 -12.27 -3.07 12.55
CA ARG A 241 -12.52 -3.37 13.98
C ARG A 241 -11.85 -2.37 14.91
N VAL A 242 -10.66 -1.87 14.56
CA VAL A 242 -9.97 -0.83 15.33
C VAL A 242 -10.74 0.49 15.23
N ILE A 243 -11.16 0.87 14.02
CA ILE A 243 -11.94 2.11 13.77
C ILE A 243 -13.27 2.08 14.52
N ASN A 244 -13.95 0.93 14.55
CA ASN A 244 -15.25 0.78 15.19
C ASN A 244 -15.15 0.47 16.70
N SER A 245 -13.95 0.36 17.25
CA SER A 245 -13.76 0.11 18.68
C SER A 245 -14.12 1.35 19.52
N PRO A 246 -14.65 1.20 20.74
CA PRO A 246 -15.00 2.34 21.61
C PRO A 246 -13.83 3.31 21.87
N ASP A 247 -12.59 2.84 21.85
CA ASP A 247 -11.38 3.66 22.01
C ASP A 247 -11.13 4.61 20.82
N ALA A 248 -11.60 4.27 19.62
CA ALA A 248 -11.52 5.15 18.46
C ALA A 248 -12.42 6.38 18.62
N GLY A 249 -13.54 6.24 19.33
CA GLY A 249 -14.42 7.37 19.68
C GLY A 249 -13.73 8.43 20.53
N ARG A 250 -12.86 8.04 21.48
CA ARG A 250 -12.07 8.98 22.28
C ARG A 250 -11.01 9.71 21.44
N SER A 251 -10.38 9.01 20.51
CA SER A 251 -9.38 9.59 19.59
C SER A 251 -10.03 10.52 18.55
N ALA A 252 -11.28 10.24 18.15
CA ALA A 252 -12.08 11.09 17.27
C ALA A 252 -12.66 12.32 17.98
N MET A 253 -13.07 12.22 19.25
CA MET A 253 -13.51 13.39 20.04
C MET A 253 -12.38 14.41 20.21
N SER A 254 -11.14 13.95 20.30
CA SER A 254 -9.95 14.79 20.32
C SER A 254 -9.64 15.49 18.98
N ARG A 255 -10.26 15.09 17.86
CA ARG A 255 -10.25 15.87 16.59
C ARG A 255 -11.16 17.11 16.62
N GLY A 256 -12.09 17.20 17.58
CA GLY A 256 -13.14 18.22 17.59
C GLY A 256 -13.06 19.25 18.73
N SER A 257 -12.14 19.10 19.67
CA SER A 257 -11.92 20.09 20.73
C SER A 257 -10.81 21.04 20.34
N VAL A 258 -11.17 22.07 19.56
CA VAL A 258 -10.46 23.35 19.50
C VAL A 258 -11.10 24.27 20.54
#